data_AF-A0A8J3WH93-F1
#
_entry.id   AF-A0A8J3WH93-F1
#
_cell.length_a   1.000
_cell.length_b   1.000
_cell.length_c   1.000
_cell.angle_alpha   90.00
_cell.angle_beta   90.00
_cell.angle_gamma   90.00
#
_symmetry.space_group_name_H-M   'P 1'
#
loop_
_entity.id
_entity.type
_entity.pdbx_description
1 polymer ?
#
loop_
_entity_poly.entity_id
_entity_poly.type
_entity_poly.pdbx_seq_one_letter_code
_entity_poly.pdbx_strand_id
1 'polypeptide(L)'
;MSNVLIAVMQLLVAAAFVSIPLVRNRYGARAMARAEAELARQGVRTTVLTENGMRFDAGGHETWAPGGIAAIMTALAGLNLAAVSWAGTATWVLQSLVLLGNCVILYSQLTAVTSVQAAFARKGDPELARIDVPVLLKAAEAGFPAWTWTLQNVRHIVVFGASIAALAVLALT
;
A
#
# COMPACT_ATOMS: atom_id res chain seq x y z
N MET A 1 -9.16 9.83 -28.85
CA MET A 1 -9.02 10.70 -27.66
C MET A 1 -9.29 9.93 -26.37
N SER A 2 -10.35 9.12 -26.32
CA SER A 2 -10.72 8.29 -25.15
C SER A 2 -9.62 7.36 -24.65
N ASN A 3 -8.92 6.66 -25.56
CA ASN A 3 -7.82 5.75 -25.18
C ASN A 3 -6.64 6.47 -24.50
N VAL A 4 -6.35 7.71 -24.91
CA VAL A 4 -5.28 8.52 -24.29
C VAL A 4 -5.67 8.87 -22.86
N LEU A 5 -6.93 9.28 -22.64
CA LEU A 5 -7.43 9.60 -21.31
C LEU A 5 -7.42 8.37 -20.39
N ILE A 6 -7.88 7.21 -20.88
CA ILE A 6 -7.84 5.93 -20.14
C ILE A 6 -6.39 5.57 -19.77
N ALA A 7 -5.45 5.71 -20.71
CA ALA A 7 -4.04 5.43 -20.46
C ALA A 7 -3.45 6.38 -19.41
N VAL A 8 -3.76 7.68 -19.45
CA VAL A 8 -3.34 8.64 -18.42
C VAL A 8 -3.87 8.22 -17.05
N MET A 9 -5.15 7.83 -16.96
CA MET A 9 -5.73 7.35 -15.70
C MET A 9 -4.99 6.11 -15.17
N GLN A 10 -4.66 5.14 -16.03
CA GLN A 10 -3.92 3.95 -15.65
C GLN A 10 -2.50 4.27 -15.17
N LEU A 11 -1.81 5.22 -15.81
CA LEU A 11 -0.49 5.68 -15.38
C LEU A 11 -0.55 6.42 -14.03
N LEU A 12 -1.60 7.20 -13.76
CA LEU A 12 -1.82 7.82 -12.45
C LEU A 12 -2.01 6.76 -11.35
N VAL A 13 -2.78 5.71 -11.62
CA VAL A 13 -2.89 4.56 -10.71
C VAL A 13 -1.52 3.92 -10.49
N ALA A 14 -0.75 3.67 -11.56
CA ALA A 14 0.58 3.08 -11.45
C ALA A 14 1.51 3.93 -10.55
N ALA A 15 1.56 5.23 -10.78
CA ALA A 15 2.35 6.16 -9.95
C ALA A 15 1.90 6.15 -8.49
N ALA A 16 0.59 6.10 -8.24
CA ALA A 16 0.03 6.02 -6.90
C ALA A 16 0.50 4.74 -6.16
N PHE A 17 0.56 3.59 -6.83
CA PHE A 17 1.04 2.33 -6.26
C PHE A 17 2.56 2.30 -6.02
N VAL A 18 3.35 3.06 -6.76
CA VAL A 18 4.81 3.18 -6.54
C VAL A 18 5.16 4.16 -5.42
N SER A 19 4.31 5.16 -5.15
CA SER A 19 4.63 6.24 -4.21
C SER A 19 4.91 5.77 -2.77
N ILE A 20 4.06 4.93 -2.19
CA ILE A 20 4.21 4.44 -0.80
C ILE A 20 5.43 3.52 -0.63
N PRO A 21 5.71 2.55 -1.51
CA PRO A 21 6.96 1.80 -1.48
C PRO A 21 8.21 2.68 -1.47
N LEU A 22 8.23 3.78 -2.23
CA LEU A 22 9.37 4.72 -2.21
C LEU A 22 9.53 5.40 -0.85
N VAL A 23 8.43 5.84 -0.23
CA VAL A 23 8.46 6.42 1.12
C VAL A 23 8.95 5.39 2.13
N ARG A 24 8.43 4.16 2.07
CA ARG A 24 8.85 3.07 2.97
C ARG A 24 10.31 2.69 2.77
N ASN A 25 10.79 2.64 1.54
CA ASN A 25 12.20 2.40 1.25
C ASN A 25 13.10 3.50 1.83
N ARG A 26 12.65 4.77 1.74
CA ARG A 26 13.45 5.91 2.19
C ARG A 26 13.46 6.09 3.72
N TYR A 27 12.32 5.87 4.37
CA TYR A 27 12.11 6.22 5.78
C TYR A 27 11.84 5.01 6.69
N GLY A 28 11.67 3.80 6.13
CA GLY A 28 11.33 2.59 6.90
C GLY A 28 12.36 2.22 7.96
N ALA A 29 13.65 2.44 7.71
CA ALA A 29 14.69 2.22 8.72
C ALA A 29 14.53 3.16 9.94
N ARG A 30 14.10 4.40 9.72
CA ARG A 30 13.83 5.36 10.80
C ARG A 30 12.56 4.96 11.57
N ALA A 31 11.53 4.47 10.87
CA ALA A 31 10.34 3.91 11.51
C ALA A 31 10.67 2.69 12.37
N MET A 32 11.53 1.79 11.86
CA MET A 32 11.99 0.62 12.61
C MET A 32 12.76 1.02 13.88
N ALA A 33 13.71 1.95 13.78
CA ALA A 33 14.46 2.42 14.94
C ALA A 33 13.55 3.07 16.01
N ARG A 34 12.47 3.74 15.60
CA ARG A 34 11.48 4.31 16.53
C ARG A 34 10.63 3.23 17.19
N ALA A 35 10.24 2.20 16.43
CA ALA A 35 9.55 1.04 16.98
C ALA A 35 10.42 0.31 18.02
N GLU A 36 11.70 0.07 17.72
CA GLU A 36 12.65 -0.57 18.62
C GLU A 36 12.88 0.24 19.91
N ALA A 37 13.02 1.57 19.79
CA ALA A 37 13.10 2.45 20.96
C ALA A 37 11.85 2.36 21.84
N GLU A 38 10.67 2.22 21.23
CA GLU A 38 9.42 2.04 21.94
C GLU A 38 9.30 0.66 22.60
N LEU A 39 9.76 -0.41 21.95
CA LEU A 39 9.85 -1.74 22.58
C LEU A 39 10.74 -1.72 23.82
N ALA A 40 11.90 -1.06 23.74
CA ALA A 40 12.78 -0.88 24.88
C ALA A 40 12.09 -0.11 26.02
N ARG A 41 11.31 0.93 25.69
CA ARG A 41 10.52 1.70 26.67
C ARG A 41 9.44 0.83 27.33
N GLN A 42 8.85 -0.10 26.60
CA GLN A 42 7.86 -1.06 27.11
C GLN A 42 8.51 -2.23 27.88
N GLY A 43 9.85 -2.28 27.97
CA GLY A 43 10.58 -3.35 28.65
C GLY A 43 10.54 -4.68 27.90
N VAL A 44 10.42 -4.63 26.57
CA VAL A 44 10.42 -5.78 25.66
C VAL A 44 11.72 -5.79 24.85
N ARG A 45 12.20 -6.97 24.44
CA ARG A 45 13.37 -7.08 23.57
C ARG A 45 13.14 -6.33 22.25
N THR A 46 14.11 -5.52 21.85
CA THR A 46 14.05 -4.70 20.63
C THR A 46 14.01 -5.55 19.35
N THR A 47 14.58 -6.74 19.39
CA THR A 47 14.67 -7.67 18.25
C THR A 47 13.42 -8.51 18.04
N VAL A 48 12.45 -8.51 18.97
CA VAL A 48 11.28 -9.41 18.97
C VAL A 48 10.46 -9.32 17.68
N LEU A 49 10.39 -8.12 17.07
CA LEU A 49 9.70 -7.94 15.80
C LEU A 49 10.43 -8.65 14.67
N THR A 50 11.74 -8.43 14.53
CA THR A 50 12.55 -9.05 13.49
C THR A 50 12.65 -10.57 13.63
N GLU A 51 12.74 -11.08 14.86
CA GLU A 51 12.73 -12.50 15.17
C GLU A 51 11.42 -13.17 14.73
N ASN A 52 10.31 -12.45 14.85
CA ASN A 52 9.01 -12.90 14.39
C ASN A 52 8.71 -12.58 12.92
N GLY A 53 9.70 -12.09 12.16
CA GLY A 53 9.60 -11.77 10.74
C GLY A 53 8.89 -10.46 10.42
N MET A 54 8.74 -9.57 11.38
CA MET A 54 8.08 -8.27 11.24
C MET A 54 9.10 -7.16 11.04
N ARG A 55 8.98 -6.45 9.91
CA ARG A 55 9.93 -5.43 9.49
C ARG A 55 9.19 -4.25 8.88
N PHE A 56 9.54 -3.04 9.33
CA PHE A 56 9.00 -1.80 8.74
C PHE A 56 9.86 -1.28 7.58
N ASP A 57 11.13 -1.68 7.51
CA ASP A 57 11.99 -1.45 6.35
C ASP A 57 11.58 -2.36 5.18
N ALA A 58 11.71 -1.88 3.95
CA ALA A 58 11.22 -2.52 2.74
C ALA A 58 12.08 -3.73 2.30
N GLY A 59 12.29 -4.70 3.20
CA GLY A 59 13.08 -5.90 2.95
C GLY A 59 12.24 -7.14 2.65
N GLY A 60 12.02 -7.45 1.37
CA GLY A 60 11.44 -8.71 0.87
C GLY A 60 9.94 -8.65 0.54
N HIS A 61 9.50 -9.56 -0.35
CA HIS A 61 8.17 -9.80 -0.96
C HIS A 61 7.12 -8.66 -0.95
N GLU A 62 6.81 -7.95 0.12
CA GLU A 62 5.78 -6.91 0.18
C GLU A 62 5.84 -5.80 -0.90
N THR A 63 6.99 -5.55 -1.54
CA THR A 63 7.11 -4.65 -2.71
C THR A 63 6.61 -5.25 -4.03
N TRP A 64 6.43 -6.57 -4.13
CA TRP A 64 5.96 -7.22 -5.36
C TRP A 64 4.51 -6.84 -5.68
N ALA A 65 3.66 -6.71 -4.67
CA ALA A 65 2.24 -6.44 -4.90
C ALA A 65 2.00 -5.02 -5.46
N PRO A 66 2.53 -3.94 -4.85
CA PRO A 66 2.39 -2.60 -5.43
C PRO A 66 3.14 -2.46 -6.76
N GLY A 67 4.35 -3.03 -6.87
CA GLY A 67 5.14 -3.00 -8.10
C GLY A 67 4.46 -3.74 -9.26
N GLY A 68 3.86 -4.89 -8.98
CA GLY A 68 3.11 -5.67 -9.96
C GLY A 68 1.87 -4.94 -10.46
N ILE A 69 1.09 -4.32 -9.58
CA ILE A 69 -0.06 -3.50 -9.98
C ILE A 69 0.40 -2.33 -10.86
N ALA A 70 1.48 -1.63 -10.48
CA ALA A 70 2.02 -0.54 -11.27
C ALA A 70 2.49 -1.00 -12.66
N ALA A 71 3.16 -2.15 -12.75
CA ALA A 71 3.60 -2.72 -14.02
C ALA A 71 2.41 -3.11 -14.91
N ILE A 72 1.39 -3.78 -14.34
CA ILE A 72 0.17 -4.16 -15.06
C ILE A 72 -0.57 -2.92 -15.58
N MET A 73 -0.74 -1.89 -14.75
CA MET A 73 -1.40 -0.64 -15.16
C MET A 73 -0.62 0.09 -16.25
N THR A 74 0.71 0.08 -16.18
CA THR A 74 1.58 0.67 -17.22
C THR A 74 1.47 -0.09 -18.54
N ALA A 75 1.50 -1.43 -18.50
CA ALA A 75 1.32 -2.26 -19.67
C ALA A 75 -0.07 -2.05 -20.30
N LEU A 76 -1.11 -1.99 -19.47
CA LEU A 76 -2.48 -1.73 -19.91
C LEU A 76 -2.65 -0.34 -20.55
N ALA A 77 -1.93 0.68 -20.05
CA ALA A 77 -1.86 1.99 -20.69
C ALA A 77 -1.24 1.90 -22.08
N GLY A 78 -0.14 1.15 -22.23
CA GLY A 78 0.49 0.88 -23.51
C GLY A 78 -0.47 0.20 -24.51
N LEU A 79 -1.24 -0.80 -24.05
CA LEU A 79 -2.23 -1.49 -24.88
C LEU A 79 -3.36 -0.55 -25.36
N ASN A 80 -3.85 0.32 -24.47
CA ASN A 80 -4.86 1.32 -24.83
C ASN A 80 -4.31 2.33 -25.85
N LEU A 81 -3.08 2.82 -25.66
CA LEU A 81 -2.43 3.74 -26.60
C LEU A 81 -2.17 3.10 -27.97
N ALA A 82 -1.84 1.81 -28.00
CA ALA A 82 -1.68 1.03 -29.23
C ALA A 82 -3.01 0.60 -29.88
N ALA A 83 -4.15 0.97 -29.28
CA ALA A 83 -5.50 0.62 -29.74
C ALA A 83 -5.69 -0.89 -29.96
N VAL A 84 -5.11 -1.71 -29.08
CA VAL A 84 -5.27 -3.17 -29.13
C VAL A 84 -6.74 -3.53 -28.88
N SER A 85 -7.30 -4.42 -29.70
CA SER A 85 -8.74 -4.71 -29.74
C SER A 85 -9.34 -5.19 -28.41
N TRP A 86 -8.56 -5.88 -27.59
CA TRP A 86 -9.00 -6.39 -26.27
C TRP A 86 -8.63 -5.48 -25.09
N ALA A 87 -7.98 -4.34 -25.33
CA ALA A 87 -7.54 -3.42 -24.27
C ALA A 87 -8.73 -2.90 -23.43
N GLY A 88 -9.90 -2.70 -24.05
CA GLY A 88 -11.13 -2.32 -23.36
C GLY A 88 -11.57 -3.39 -22.35
N THR A 89 -11.66 -4.65 -22.76
CA THR A 89 -12.02 -5.76 -21.85
C THR A 89 -11.04 -5.90 -20.69
N ALA A 90 -9.73 -5.84 -20.96
CA ALA A 90 -8.73 -5.89 -19.91
C ALA A 90 -8.83 -4.68 -18.96
N THR A 91 -9.19 -3.50 -19.48
CA THR A 91 -9.40 -2.31 -18.67
C THR A 91 -10.57 -2.47 -17.71
N TRP A 92 -11.70 -3.02 -18.17
CA TRP A 92 -12.84 -3.33 -17.31
C TRP A 92 -12.45 -4.24 -16.15
N VAL A 93 -11.77 -5.34 -16.44
CA VAL A 93 -11.38 -6.33 -15.43
C VAL A 93 -10.36 -5.74 -14.46
N LEU A 94 -9.24 -5.21 -14.97
CA LEU A 94 -8.12 -4.82 -14.14
C LEU A 94 -8.41 -3.56 -13.32
N GLN A 95 -9.12 -2.57 -13.86
CA GLN A 95 -9.51 -1.39 -13.07
C GLN A 95 -10.53 -1.73 -11.98
N SER A 96 -11.47 -2.65 -12.25
CA SER A 96 -12.41 -3.13 -11.23
C SER A 96 -11.68 -3.86 -10.09
N LEU A 97 -10.71 -4.71 -10.43
CA LEU A 97 -9.87 -5.38 -9.43
C LEU A 97 -9.03 -4.39 -8.62
N VAL A 98 -8.49 -3.34 -9.25
CA VAL A 98 -7.77 -2.28 -8.56
C VAL A 98 -8.67 -1.54 -7.57
N LEU A 99 -9.92 -1.24 -7.95
CA LEU A 99 -10.90 -0.62 -7.04
C LEU A 99 -11.17 -1.51 -5.82
N LEU A 100 -11.48 -2.78 -6.04
CA LEU A 100 -11.71 -3.74 -4.96
C LEU A 100 -10.48 -3.90 -4.07
N GLY A 101 -9.31 -4.04 -4.68
CA GLY A 101 -8.04 -4.10 -3.95
C GLY A 101 -7.80 -2.84 -3.12
N ASN A 102 -8.11 -1.65 -3.64
CA ASN A 102 -7.97 -0.40 -2.90
C ASN A 102 -8.94 -0.31 -1.71
N CYS A 103 -10.15 -0.86 -1.82
CA CYS A 103 -11.08 -1.00 -0.68
C CYS A 103 -10.50 -1.92 0.40
N VAL A 104 -9.92 -3.07 0.03
CA VAL A 104 -9.27 -3.99 0.98
C VAL A 104 -8.08 -3.32 1.67
N ILE A 105 -7.26 -2.58 0.91
CA ILE A 105 -6.13 -1.82 1.46
C ILE A 105 -6.63 -0.78 2.47
N LEU A 106 -7.67 -0.01 2.14
CA LEU A 106 -8.25 0.99 3.04
C LEU A 106 -8.77 0.32 4.32
N TYR A 107 -9.52 -0.77 4.19
CA TYR A 107 -10.02 -1.53 5.33
C TYR A 107 -8.87 -2.02 6.22
N SER A 108 -7.82 -2.59 5.63
CA SER A 108 -6.64 -3.06 6.37
C SER A 108 -5.93 -1.95 7.14
N GLN A 109 -5.93 -0.72 6.63
CA GLN A 109 -5.35 0.43 7.34
C GLN A 109 -6.22 0.85 8.51
N LEU A 110 -7.54 0.89 8.32
CA LEU A 110 -8.50 1.23 9.39
C LEU A 110 -8.47 0.21 10.53
N THR A 111 -8.17 -1.06 10.23
CA THR A 111 -8.07 -2.13 11.22
C THR A 111 -6.64 -2.48 11.63
N ALA A 112 -5.64 -1.63 11.32
CA ALA A 112 -4.23 -1.96 11.48
C ALA A 112 -3.86 -2.44 12.90
N VAL A 113 -4.33 -1.73 13.94
CA VAL A 113 -4.11 -2.10 15.35
C VAL A 113 -4.64 -3.51 15.62
N THR A 114 -5.91 -3.77 15.30
CA THR A 114 -6.56 -5.07 15.53
C THR A 114 -5.87 -6.18 14.75
N SER A 115 -5.49 -5.92 13.50
CA SER A 115 -4.79 -6.88 12.66
C SER A 115 -3.42 -7.25 13.22
N VAL A 116 -2.65 -6.28 13.72
CA VAL A 116 -1.34 -6.52 14.35
C VAL A 116 -1.50 -7.26 15.68
N GLN A 117 -2.46 -6.87 16.53
CA GLN A 117 -2.77 -7.60 17.77
C GLN A 117 -3.13 -9.06 17.49
N ALA A 118 -3.98 -9.31 16.49
CA ALA A 118 -4.33 -10.66 16.08
C ALA A 118 -3.14 -11.43 15.49
N ALA A 119 -2.20 -10.76 14.82
CA ALA A 119 -0.97 -11.37 14.35
C ALA A 119 -0.03 -11.76 15.51
N PHE A 120 0.12 -10.88 16.50
CA PHE A 120 0.91 -11.14 17.71
C PHE A 120 0.34 -12.32 18.50
N ALA A 121 -0.98 -12.34 18.71
CA ALA A 121 -1.66 -13.45 19.37
C ALA A 121 -1.45 -14.79 18.66
N ARG A 122 -1.47 -14.79 17.31
CA ARG A 122 -1.25 -16.01 16.50
C ARG A 122 0.18 -16.56 16.58
N LYS A 123 1.17 -15.73 16.88
CA LYS A 123 2.57 -16.17 17.03
C LYS A 123 2.82 -16.92 18.33
N GLY A 124 2.01 -16.67 19.37
CA GLY A 124 2.14 -17.33 20.67
C GLY A 124 3.39 -16.93 21.47
N ASP A 125 4.10 -15.86 21.05
CA ASP A 125 5.26 -15.33 21.76
C ASP A 125 4.81 -14.51 22.99
N PRO A 126 5.21 -14.88 24.22
CA PRO A 126 4.82 -14.18 25.44
C PRO A 126 5.25 -12.71 25.47
N GLU A 127 6.33 -12.34 24.77
CA GLU A 127 6.76 -10.95 24.68
C GLU A 127 5.88 -10.13 23.76
N LEU A 128 5.48 -10.69 22.61
CA LEU A 128 4.54 -10.01 21.71
C LEU A 128 3.20 -9.74 22.39
N ALA A 129 2.73 -10.65 23.24
CA ALA A 129 1.49 -10.48 23.98
C ALA A 129 1.52 -9.31 24.99
N ARG A 130 2.71 -8.85 25.40
CA ARG A 130 2.89 -7.75 26.36
C ARG A 130 2.99 -6.37 25.70
N ILE A 131 3.13 -6.32 24.38
CA ILE A 131 3.32 -5.07 23.65
C ILE A 131 2.01 -4.27 23.59
N ASP A 132 2.09 -2.99 23.95
CA ASP A 132 1.05 -2.00 23.63
C ASP A 132 1.15 -1.63 22.14
N VAL A 133 0.36 -2.35 21.33
CA VAL A 133 0.34 -2.21 19.87
C VAL A 133 -0.04 -0.79 19.41
N PRO A 134 -1.11 -0.14 19.93
CA PRO A 134 -1.42 1.25 19.58
C PRO A 134 -0.24 2.20 19.76
N VAL A 135 0.47 2.12 20.89
CA VAL A 135 1.59 3.01 21.18
C VAL A 135 2.81 2.67 20.33
N LEU A 136 3.07 1.37 20.11
CA LEU A 136 4.13 0.91 19.21
C LEU A 136 3.93 1.44 17.78
N LEU A 137 2.72 1.29 17.22
CA LEU A 137 2.42 1.77 15.87
C LEU A 137 2.58 3.29 15.79
N LYS A 138 2.06 4.04 16.76
CA LYS A 138 2.23 5.50 16.81
C LYS A 138 3.70 5.93 16.87
N ALA A 139 4.54 5.19 17.60
CA ALA A 139 5.98 5.45 17.64
C ALA A 139 6.65 5.16 16.29
N ALA A 140 6.33 4.03 15.67
CA ALA A 140 6.83 3.68 14.33
C ALA A 140 6.42 4.73 13.27
N GLU A 141 5.16 5.15 13.31
CA GLU A 141 4.58 6.20 12.47
C GLU A 141 5.32 7.54 12.58
N ALA A 142 5.76 7.93 13.77
CA ALA A 142 6.57 9.13 13.99
C ALA A 142 7.97 9.05 13.34
N GLY A 143 8.37 7.88 12.84
CA GLY A 143 9.54 7.72 11.99
C GLY A 143 9.34 8.21 10.56
N PHE A 144 8.10 8.33 10.11
CA PHE A 144 7.76 8.85 8.78
C PHE A 144 7.56 10.37 8.80
N PRO A 145 7.79 11.05 7.67
CA PRO A 145 7.41 12.46 7.53
C PRO A 145 5.90 12.67 7.70
N ALA A 146 5.48 13.79 8.29
CA ALA A 146 4.06 14.07 8.55
C ALA A 146 3.20 14.10 7.27
N TRP A 147 3.77 14.47 6.13
CA TRP A 147 3.07 14.48 4.84
C TRP A 147 2.75 13.07 4.30
N THR A 148 3.30 12.00 4.88
CA THR A 148 3.03 10.62 4.47
C THR A 148 1.53 10.30 4.52
N TRP A 149 0.82 10.81 5.53
CA TRP A 149 -0.61 10.62 5.67
C TRP A 149 -1.41 11.36 4.62
N THR A 150 -0.98 12.57 4.27
CA THR A 150 -1.54 13.32 3.14
C THR A 150 -1.32 12.56 1.84
N LEU A 151 -0.11 12.05 1.60
CA LEU A 151 0.19 11.25 0.41
C LEU A 151 -0.67 9.99 0.33
N GLN A 152 -0.90 9.30 1.44
CA GLN A 152 -1.75 8.12 1.52
C GLN A 152 -3.20 8.43 1.16
N ASN A 153 -3.76 9.53 1.67
CA ASN A 153 -5.11 9.98 1.30
C ASN A 153 -5.18 10.37 -0.18
N VAL A 154 -4.20 11.14 -0.67
CA VAL A 154 -4.11 11.52 -2.09
C VAL A 154 -4.02 10.26 -2.97
N ARG A 155 -3.22 9.26 -2.58
CA ARG A 155 -3.14 7.97 -3.28
C ARG A 155 -4.52 7.34 -3.40
N HIS A 156 -5.29 7.25 -2.31
CA HIS A 156 -6.61 6.65 -2.36
C HIS A 156 -7.57 7.40 -3.28
N ILE A 157 -7.55 8.74 -3.22
CA ILE A 157 -8.35 9.60 -4.10
C ILE A 157 -7.96 9.38 -5.56
N VAL A 158 -6.66 9.34 -5.87
CA VAL A 158 -6.16 9.10 -7.23
C VAL A 158 -6.56 7.72 -7.72
N VAL A 159 -6.37 6.67 -6.91
CA VAL A 159 -6.73 5.30 -7.32
C VAL A 159 -8.23 5.17 -7.57
N PHE A 160 -9.08 5.63 -6.65
CA PHE A 160 -10.53 5.60 -6.86
C PHE A 160 -10.96 6.46 -8.04
N GLY A 161 -10.54 7.72 -8.07
CA GLY A 161 -10.92 8.68 -9.08
C GLY A 161 -10.47 8.28 -10.48
N ALA A 162 -9.21 7.88 -10.65
CA ALA A 162 -8.67 7.48 -11.94
C ALA A 162 -9.28 6.16 -12.43
N SER A 163 -9.48 5.16 -11.54
CA SER A 163 -10.14 3.92 -11.93
C SER A 163 -11.61 4.12 -12.32
N ILE A 164 -12.38 4.89 -11.54
CA ILE A 164 -13.78 5.22 -11.88
C ILE A 164 -13.84 6.01 -13.18
N ALA A 165 -12.98 7.02 -13.35
CA ALA A 165 -12.94 7.82 -14.57
C ALA A 165 -12.59 6.98 -15.79
N ALA A 166 -11.59 6.09 -15.70
CA ALA A 166 -11.23 5.19 -16.79
C ALA A 166 -12.39 4.28 -17.20
N LEU A 167 -13.10 3.70 -16.21
CA LEU A 167 -14.26 2.85 -16.46
C LEU A 167 -15.44 3.63 -17.04
N ALA A 168 -15.71 4.84 -16.54
CA ALA A 168 -16.79 5.69 -17.04
C ALA A 168 -16.51 6.15 -18.47
N VAL A 169 -15.28 6.58 -18.78
CA VAL A 169 -14.89 6.94 -20.15
C VAL A 169 -15.06 5.75 -21.07
N LEU A 170 -14.60 4.56 -20.65
CA LEU A 170 -14.74 3.34 -21.45
C LEU A 170 -16.21 2.92 -21.65
N ALA A 171 -17.09 3.16 -20.66
CA ALA A 171 -18.52 2.86 -20.77
C ALA A 171 -19.27 3.79 -21.74
N LEU A 172 -18.75 5.00 -21.94
CA LEU A 172 -19.39 6.05 -22.74
C LEU A 172 -18.87 6.11 -24.18
N THR A 173 -17.96 5.22 -24.57
CA THR A 173 -17.28 5.20 -25.87
C THR A 173 -17.47 3.87 -26.56
#